data_AF-A0A7C5ZSP8-F1
#
_entry.id   AF-A0A7C5ZSP8-F1
#
_cell.length_a   1.000
_cell.length_b   1.000
_cell.length_c   1.000
_cell.angle_alpha   90.00
_cell.angle_beta   90.00
_cell.angle_gamma   90.00
#
_symmetry.space_group_name_H-M   'P 1'
#
loop_
_entity.id
_entity.type
_entity.pdbx_description
1 polymer ?
#
loop_
_entity_poly.entity_id
_entity_poly.type
_entity_poly.pdbx_seq_one_letter_code
_entity_poly.pdbx_strand_id
1 'polypeptide(L)'
;MSLSDLTKMSEVNKELYMKVLRKLAEEKLFGCFQCSRCTGGCTAFKLLELTPNTVMKLTKLGFINELVDSEIIWTCASCLQCTERCPQRASPYHVIIDLRNLAVERQTKVPEGYLRAVSHILETGLMQPMEKVTAKNMEIFDRDTLNLPKIAGAGEKFKAIFLETLGGI
;
A
#
# COMPACT_ATOMS: atom_id res chain seq x y z
N MET A 1 15.24 -11.19 0.41
CA MET A 1 16.26 -10.39 1.14
C MET A 1 15.61 -9.82 2.38
N SER A 2 16.24 -9.94 3.55
CA SER A 2 15.66 -9.41 4.79
C SER A 2 15.77 -7.88 4.80
N LEU A 3 14.84 -7.20 5.51
CA LEU A 3 14.88 -5.74 5.68
C LEU A 3 16.22 -5.23 6.25
N SER A 4 16.91 -6.04 7.06
CA SER A 4 18.22 -5.71 7.64
C SER A 4 19.38 -5.76 6.63
N ASP A 5 19.21 -6.41 5.49
CA ASP A 5 20.25 -6.45 4.45
C ASP A 5 20.23 -5.20 3.57
N LEU A 6 19.11 -4.47 3.55
CA LEU A 6 18.92 -3.28 2.71
C LEU A 6 19.76 -2.08 3.13
N THR A 7 20.28 -2.05 4.36
CA THR A 7 20.96 -0.88 4.94
C THR A 7 22.48 -0.98 5.00
N LYS A 8 23.09 -2.06 4.49
CA LYS A 8 24.51 -2.34 4.72
C LYS A 8 25.48 -1.36 4.02
N MET A 9 25.01 -0.53 3.08
CA MET A 9 25.85 0.38 2.29
C MET A 9 25.15 1.69 1.88
N SER A 10 24.03 2.06 2.51
CA SER A 10 23.18 3.12 2.02
C SER A 10 23.22 4.38 2.90
N GLU A 11 23.18 5.55 2.25
CA GLU A 11 23.24 6.85 2.90
C GLU A 11 21.83 7.43 3.09
N VAL A 12 21.60 8.02 4.26
CA VAL A 12 20.32 8.68 4.58
C VAL A 12 20.20 9.98 3.77
N ASN A 13 19.21 10.04 2.87
CA ASN A 13 18.83 11.29 2.23
C ASN A 13 18.08 12.18 3.23
N LYS A 14 18.78 13.18 3.79
CA LYS A 14 18.25 14.08 4.81
C LYS A 14 17.05 14.89 4.35
N GLU A 15 17.05 15.37 3.11
CA GLU A 15 15.96 16.18 2.57
C GLU A 15 14.67 15.36 2.45
N LEU A 16 14.77 14.17 1.86
CA LEU A 16 13.67 13.21 1.79
C LEU A 16 13.18 12.83 3.18
N TYR A 17 14.10 12.53 4.09
CA TYR A 17 13.74 12.17 5.45
C TYR A 17 12.96 13.27 6.15
N MET A 18 13.37 14.55 6.01
CA MET A 18 12.62 15.67 6.57
C MET A 18 11.25 15.87 5.91
N LYS A 19 11.14 15.68 4.58
CA LYS A 19 9.84 15.70 3.88
C LYS A 19 8.90 14.63 4.43
N VAL A 20 9.40 13.42 4.60
CA VAL A 20 8.64 12.27 5.12
C VAL A 20 8.27 12.45 6.58
N LEU A 21 9.18 12.95 7.43
CA LEU A 21 8.88 13.22 8.83
C LEU A 21 7.74 14.22 9.01
N ARG A 22 7.59 15.21 8.11
CA ARG A 22 6.44 16.13 8.16
C ARG A 22 5.12 15.41 7.91
N LYS A 23 5.09 14.47 6.96
CA LYS A 23 3.92 13.62 6.68
C LYS A 23 3.66 12.64 7.84
N LEU A 24 4.72 12.02 8.39
CA LEU A 24 4.67 11.02 9.46
C LEU A 24 4.58 11.59 10.89
N ALA A 25 4.63 12.92 11.06
CA ALA A 25 4.66 13.55 12.38
C ALA A 25 3.40 13.24 13.20
N GLU A 26 2.27 13.03 12.51
CA GLU A 26 1.00 12.64 13.12
C GLU A 26 1.05 11.22 13.70
N GLU A 27 1.91 10.35 13.15
CA GLU A 27 1.89 8.91 13.39
C GLU A 27 2.65 8.42 14.64
N LYS A 28 2.96 9.33 15.57
CA LYS A 28 3.68 9.03 16.83
C LYS A 28 4.92 8.15 16.63
N LEU A 29 5.58 8.25 15.46
CA LEU A 29 6.72 7.43 15.06
C LEU A 29 7.80 7.36 16.15
N PHE A 30 8.11 8.50 16.75
CA PHE A 30 9.13 8.62 17.79
C PHE A 30 8.77 7.96 19.12
N GLY A 31 7.48 7.72 19.38
CA GLY A 31 6.99 6.96 20.54
C GLY A 31 7.24 5.45 20.42
N CYS A 32 7.62 4.94 19.25
CA CYS A 32 8.01 3.55 19.09
C CYS A 32 9.31 3.24 19.86
N PHE A 33 9.20 2.33 20.83
CA PHE A 33 10.26 1.84 21.70
C PHE A 33 10.67 0.39 21.39
N GLN A 34 10.32 -0.11 20.19
CA GLN A 34 10.79 -1.39 19.65
C GLN A 34 10.43 -2.65 20.46
N CYS A 35 9.26 -2.67 21.11
CA CYS A 35 8.77 -3.86 21.84
C CYS A 35 8.35 -5.05 20.96
N SER A 36 8.34 -4.92 19.63
CA SER A 36 8.02 -5.98 18.65
C SER A 36 6.64 -6.64 18.75
N ARG A 37 5.71 -6.10 19.55
CA ARG A 37 4.30 -6.58 19.62
C ARG A 37 3.61 -6.61 18.26
N CYS A 38 3.86 -5.59 17.43
CA CYS A 38 3.33 -5.52 16.08
C CYS A 38 3.81 -6.67 15.20
N THR A 39 5.08 -7.05 15.30
CA THR A 39 5.68 -8.17 14.55
C THR A 39 5.15 -9.51 15.05
N GLY A 40 5.09 -9.73 16.36
CA GLY A 40 4.52 -10.96 16.92
C GLY A 40 3.05 -11.19 16.55
N GLY A 41 2.29 -10.11 16.36
CA GLY A 41 0.89 -10.16 15.91
C GLY A 41 0.68 -10.15 14.39
N CYS A 42 1.73 -9.95 13.60
CA CYS A 42 1.62 -9.76 12.16
C CYS A 42 1.41 -11.10 11.44
N THR A 43 0.34 -11.22 10.66
CA THR A 43 0.11 -12.39 9.80
C THR A 43 1.09 -12.42 8.62
N ALA A 44 1.42 -11.25 8.06
CA ALA A 44 2.38 -11.12 6.97
C ALA A 44 3.83 -11.45 7.41
N PHE A 45 4.18 -11.29 8.69
CA PHE A 45 5.48 -11.73 9.19
C PHE A 45 5.67 -13.24 9.00
N LYS A 46 4.65 -14.03 9.34
CA LYS A 46 4.70 -15.50 9.30
C LYS A 46 4.85 -16.08 7.90
N LEU A 47 4.38 -15.36 6.88
CA LEU A 47 4.30 -15.86 5.51
C LEU A 47 5.26 -15.15 4.56
N LEU A 48 5.52 -13.86 4.80
CA LEU A 48 6.18 -12.94 3.86
C LEU A 48 7.29 -12.10 4.54
N GLU A 49 7.69 -12.46 5.77
CA GLU A 49 8.80 -11.85 6.51
C GLU A 49 8.68 -10.35 6.79
N LEU A 50 7.48 -9.76 6.67
CA LEU A 50 7.25 -8.37 7.07
C LEU A 50 7.50 -8.22 8.56
N THR A 51 8.47 -7.40 8.95
CA THR A 51 8.75 -7.06 10.34
C THR A 51 8.36 -5.60 10.62
N PRO A 52 7.10 -5.32 11.04
CA PRO A 52 6.62 -3.96 11.21
C PRO A 52 7.45 -3.12 12.19
N ASN A 53 8.01 -3.71 13.25
CA ASN A 53 8.90 -2.98 14.16
C ASN A 53 10.19 -2.51 13.45
N THR A 54 10.73 -3.32 12.53
CA THR A 54 11.90 -2.96 11.71
C THR A 54 11.55 -1.85 10.74
N VAL A 55 10.36 -1.87 10.12
CA VAL A 55 9.87 -0.76 9.29
C VAL A 55 9.85 0.54 10.10
N MET A 56 9.31 0.51 11.33
CA MET A 56 9.32 1.67 12.23
C MET A 56 10.74 2.13 12.56
N LYS A 57 11.66 1.19 12.84
CA LYS A 57 13.06 1.48 13.15
C LYS A 57 13.76 2.16 11.98
N LEU A 58 13.66 1.58 10.78
CA LEU A 58 14.30 2.08 9.57
C LEU A 58 13.74 3.44 9.16
N THR A 59 12.42 3.62 9.29
CA THR A 59 11.77 4.91 9.07
C THR A 59 12.32 5.97 10.04
N LYS A 60 12.43 5.67 11.34
CA LYS A 60 13.00 6.57 12.36
C LYS A 60 14.49 6.88 12.14
N LEU A 61 15.21 6.00 11.44
CA LEU A 61 16.62 6.20 11.10
C LEU A 61 16.81 6.93 9.75
N GLY A 62 15.74 7.13 8.98
CA GLY A 62 15.77 7.83 7.70
C GLY A 62 16.11 6.95 6.50
N PHE A 63 16.11 5.63 6.64
CA PHE A 63 16.27 4.66 5.54
C PHE A 63 14.98 4.52 4.72
N ILE A 64 14.52 5.64 4.15
CA ILE A 64 13.24 5.72 3.44
C ILE A 64 13.35 5.10 2.04
N ASN A 65 14.46 5.32 1.33
CA ASN A 65 14.65 4.81 -0.03
C ASN A 65 14.56 3.29 -0.05
N GLU A 66 15.25 2.65 0.88
CA GLU A 66 15.31 1.21 1.07
C GLU A 66 13.94 0.61 1.32
N LEU A 67 13.12 1.29 2.13
CA LEU A 67 11.75 0.85 2.42
C LEU A 67 10.83 1.01 1.22
N VAL A 68 10.94 2.13 0.51
CA VAL A 68 10.12 2.47 -0.66
C VAL A 68 10.48 1.62 -1.90
N ASP A 69 11.75 1.23 -2.04
CA ASP A 69 12.25 0.38 -3.12
C ASP A 69 12.10 -1.12 -2.80
N SER A 70 11.61 -1.44 -1.60
CA SER A 70 11.34 -2.80 -1.16
C SER A 70 9.88 -3.18 -1.39
N GLU A 71 9.66 -4.41 -1.86
CA GLU A 71 8.31 -4.97 -1.99
C GLU A 71 7.66 -5.29 -0.64
N ILE A 72 8.46 -5.31 0.45
CA ILE A 72 8.00 -5.75 1.77
C ILE A 72 6.86 -4.88 2.31
N ILE A 73 6.85 -3.58 2.02
CA ILE A 73 5.77 -2.69 2.48
C ILE A 73 4.42 -3.08 1.85
N TRP A 74 4.42 -3.70 0.67
CA TRP A 74 3.21 -4.15 -0.04
C TRP A 74 2.64 -5.46 0.51
N THR A 75 3.42 -6.21 1.29
CA THR A 75 2.96 -7.46 1.93
C THR A 75 2.04 -7.22 3.13
N CYS A 76 1.97 -6.00 3.66
CA CYS A 76 1.05 -5.65 4.74
C CYS A 76 -0.40 -5.81 4.26
N ALA A 77 -1.15 -6.68 4.93
CA ALA A 77 -2.56 -6.95 4.62
C ALA A 77 -3.53 -5.88 5.12
N SER A 78 -3.04 -4.74 5.64
CA SER A 78 -3.87 -3.64 6.17
C SER A 78 -4.89 -4.09 7.23
N CYS A 79 -4.58 -5.11 8.03
CA CYS A 79 -5.52 -5.71 9.00
C CYS A 79 -5.61 -4.96 10.35
N LEU A 80 -4.86 -3.85 10.51
CA LEU A 80 -4.88 -2.95 11.66
C LEU A 80 -4.51 -3.55 13.03
N GLN A 81 -4.14 -4.83 13.12
CA GLN A 81 -3.75 -5.49 14.38
C GLN A 81 -2.62 -4.75 15.13
N CYS A 82 -1.68 -4.16 14.40
CA CYS A 82 -0.58 -3.41 14.97
C CYS A 82 -1.01 -2.06 15.57
N THR A 83 -2.08 -1.44 15.06
CA THR A 83 -2.70 -0.24 15.63
C THR A 83 -3.30 -0.57 17.00
N GLU A 84 -4.12 -1.62 17.06
CA GLU A 84 -4.84 -2.00 18.28
C GLU A 84 -3.93 -2.47 19.43
N ARG A 85 -2.85 -3.18 19.09
CA ARG A 85 -1.98 -3.81 20.11
C ARG A 85 -0.84 -2.92 20.58
N CYS A 86 -0.59 -1.79 19.92
CA CYS A 86 0.56 -0.94 20.22
C CYS A 86 0.31 -0.15 21.52
N PRO A 87 1.11 -0.39 22.60
CA PRO A 87 0.92 0.32 23.86
C PRO A 87 1.27 1.81 23.78
N GLN A 88 2.00 2.23 22.75
CA GLN A 88 2.40 3.62 22.51
C GLN A 88 1.53 4.34 21.47
N ARG A 89 0.54 3.63 20.89
CA ARG A 89 -0.26 4.13 19.75
C ARG A 89 0.59 4.62 18.57
N ALA A 90 1.82 4.09 18.44
CA ALA A 90 2.69 4.30 17.29
C ALA A 90 2.41 3.18 16.29
N SER A 91 1.52 3.42 15.32
CA SER A 91 1.02 2.38 14.43
C SER A 91 1.96 2.16 13.24
N PRO A 92 2.53 0.95 13.06
CA PRO A 92 3.23 0.62 11.83
C PRO A 92 2.33 0.64 10.59
N TYR A 93 1.01 0.47 10.74
CA TYR A 93 0.10 0.45 9.60
C TYR A 93 0.12 1.78 8.85
N HIS A 94 -0.09 2.90 9.55
CA HIS A 94 -0.14 4.20 8.90
C HIS A 94 1.20 4.58 8.28
N VAL A 95 2.31 4.33 9.00
CA VAL A 95 3.66 4.51 8.44
C VAL A 95 3.86 3.70 7.16
N ILE A 96 3.38 2.45 7.09
CA ILE A 96 3.44 1.63 5.87
C ILE A 96 2.57 2.23 4.74
N ILE A 97 1.38 2.75 5.04
CA ILE A 97 0.53 3.41 4.04
C ILE A 97 1.22 4.65 3.48
N ASP A 98 1.83 5.47 4.32
CA ASP A 98 2.56 6.66 3.89
C ASP A 98 3.79 6.31 3.04
N LEU A 99 4.51 5.24 3.39
CA LEU A 99 5.60 4.71 2.58
C LEU A 99 5.11 4.21 1.21
N ARG A 100 3.93 3.57 1.14
CA ARG A 100 3.32 3.17 -0.14
C ARG A 100 2.91 4.36 -0.98
N ASN A 101 2.32 5.39 -0.37
CA ASN A 101 1.97 6.64 -1.06
C ASN A 101 3.23 7.29 -1.65
N LEU A 102 4.32 7.32 -0.89
CA LEU A 102 5.61 7.82 -1.38
C LEU A 102 6.19 6.94 -2.50
N ALA A 103 6.01 5.62 -2.44
CA ALA A 103 6.43 4.71 -3.51
C ALA A 103 5.68 4.98 -4.82
N VAL A 104 4.39 5.29 -4.73
CA VAL A 104 3.58 5.70 -5.89
C VAL A 104 4.01 7.07 -6.40
N GLU A 105 4.17 8.07 -5.52
CA GLU A 105 4.65 9.43 -5.87
C GLU A 105 5.99 9.40 -6.62
N ARG A 106 6.87 8.47 -6.24
CA ARG A 106 8.20 8.30 -6.82
C ARG A 106 8.29 7.28 -7.94
N GLN A 107 7.17 6.66 -8.31
CA GLN A 107 7.10 5.63 -9.36
C GLN A 107 8.12 4.49 -9.16
N THR A 108 8.27 4.02 -7.92
CA THR A 108 9.18 2.91 -7.59
C THR A 108 8.51 1.55 -7.83
N LYS A 109 8.76 0.55 -6.99
CA LYS A 109 8.21 -0.81 -7.14
C LYS A 109 6.76 -0.91 -6.67
N VAL A 110 5.85 -0.26 -7.39
CA VAL A 110 4.41 -0.40 -7.19
C VAL A 110 3.95 -1.70 -7.86
N PRO A 111 3.28 -2.64 -7.14
CA PRO A 111 2.81 -3.87 -7.75
C PRO A 111 1.79 -3.60 -8.86
N GLU A 112 1.98 -4.26 -10.01
CA GLU A 112 1.20 -4.03 -11.23
C GLU A 112 -0.32 -4.18 -11.03
N GLY A 113 -0.74 -5.04 -10.10
CA GLY A 113 -2.16 -5.21 -9.76
C GLY A 113 -2.84 -3.91 -9.29
N TYR A 114 -2.13 -3.05 -8.57
CA TYR A 114 -2.66 -1.73 -8.18
C TYR A 114 -2.80 -0.81 -9.38
N LEU A 115 -1.80 -0.79 -10.26
CA LEU A 115 -1.84 0.04 -11.48
C LEU A 115 -2.96 -0.39 -12.42
N ARG A 116 -3.15 -1.71 -12.62
CA ARG A 116 -4.28 -2.25 -13.38
C ARG A 116 -5.63 -1.86 -12.78
N ALA A 117 -5.78 -1.97 -11.46
CA ALA A 117 -7.00 -1.55 -10.78
C ALA A 117 -7.30 -0.06 -11.00
N VAL A 118 -6.30 0.81 -10.90
CA VAL A 118 -6.44 2.25 -11.17
C VAL A 118 -6.86 2.51 -12.62
N SER A 119 -6.25 1.81 -13.59
CA SER A 119 -6.64 1.92 -15.01
C SER A 119 -8.10 1.50 -15.25
N HIS A 120 -8.54 0.39 -14.66
CA HIS A 120 -9.94 -0.04 -14.78
C HIS A 120 -10.93 0.96 -14.17
N ILE A 121 -10.58 1.56 -13.02
CA ILE A 121 -11.39 2.61 -12.40
C ILE A 121 -11.50 3.83 -13.32
N LEU A 122 -10.38 4.25 -13.94
CA LEU A 122 -10.37 5.37 -14.89
C LEU A 122 -11.24 5.11 -16.13
N GLU A 123 -11.18 3.91 -16.69
CA GLU A 123 -11.88 3.57 -17.92
C GLU A 123 -13.36 3.28 -17.69
N THR A 124 -13.66 2.48 -16.65
CA THR A 124 -14.97 1.86 -16.46
C THR A 124 -15.70 2.36 -15.22
N GLY A 125 -15.00 3.02 -14.30
CA GLY A 125 -15.53 3.39 -12.98
C GLY A 125 -15.54 2.21 -11.98
N LEU A 126 -15.04 1.04 -12.39
CA LEU A 126 -15.03 -0.19 -11.59
C LEU A 126 -13.59 -0.66 -11.38
N MET A 127 -13.31 -1.23 -10.20
CA MET A 127 -12.00 -1.81 -9.89
C MET A 127 -11.72 -3.10 -10.68
N GLN A 128 -12.76 -3.88 -10.96
CA GLN A 128 -12.67 -5.10 -11.75
C GLN A 128 -13.49 -4.90 -13.03
N PRO A 129 -12.95 -5.31 -14.18
CA PRO A 129 -13.70 -5.26 -15.42
C PRO A 129 -14.87 -6.25 -15.39
N MET A 130 -15.77 -6.12 -16.37
CA MET A 130 -16.86 -7.08 -16.57
C MET A 130 -16.27 -8.40 -17.02
N GLU A 131 -16.32 -9.41 -16.16
CA GLU A 131 -15.81 -10.74 -16.44
C GLU A 131 -16.86 -11.64 -17.10
N LYS A 132 -16.39 -12.56 -17.93
CA LYS A 132 -17.19 -13.70 -18.37
C LYS A 132 -17.03 -14.82 -17.37
N VAL A 133 -18.14 -15.40 -16.92
CA VAL A 133 -18.13 -16.44 -15.88
C VAL A 133 -18.50 -17.78 -16.49
N THR A 134 -17.66 -18.78 -16.27
CA THR A 134 -17.97 -20.17 -16.65
C THR A 134 -18.74 -20.84 -15.52
N ALA A 135 -19.97 -21.27 -15.81
CA ALA A 135 -20.81 -22.01 -14.89
C ALA A 135 -20.35 -23.47 -14.74
N LYS A 136 -20.92 -24.17 -13.75
CA LYS A 136 -20.58 -25.58 -13.47
C LYS A 136 -20.84 -26.52 -14.65
N ASN A 137 -21.78 -26.18 -15.51
CA ASN A 137 -22.10 -26.92 -16.74
C ASN A 137 -21.20 -26.52 -17.93
N MET A 138 -20.12 -25.77 -17.68
CA MET A 138 -19.18 -25.25 -18.69
C MET A 138 -19.77 -24.21 -19.66
N GLU A 139 -20.99 -23.73 -19.42
CA GLU A 139 -21.54 -22.62 -20.18
C GLU A 139 -20.92 -21.29 -19.72
N ILE A 140 -20.62 -20.41 -20.68
CA ILE A 140 -20.06 -19.10 -20.40
C ILE A 140 -21.19 -18.08 -20.40
N PHE A 141 -21.31 -17.37 -19.28
CA PHE A 141 -22.27 -16.29 -19.11
C PHE A 141 -21.54 -14.95 -19.04
N ASP A 142 -22.15 -13.94 -19.65
CA ASP A 142 -21.83 -12.55 -19.43
C ASP A 142 -23.12 -11.79 -19.09
N ARG A 143 -23.02 -10.48 -18.91
CA ARG A 143 -24.18 -9.68 -18.53
C ARG A 143 -25.22 -9.59 -19.62
N ASP A 144 -24.80 -9.61 -20.88
CA ASP A 144 -25.70 -9.52 -22.03
C ASP A 144 -26.45 -10.85 -22.20
N THR A 145 -25.78 -12.00 -22.07
CA THR A 145 -26.45 -13.32 -22.13
C THR A 145 -27.43 -13.56 -20.99
N LEU A 146 -27.22 -12.89 -19.85
CA LEU A 146 -28.13 -12.90 -18.71
C LEU A 146 -29.20 -11.79 -18.75
N ASN A 147 -29.30 -11.01 -19.83
CA ASN A 147 -30.20 -9.87 -19.96
C ASN A 147 -30.13 -8.88 -18.77
N LEU A 148 -28.94 -8.68 -18.20
CA LEU A 148 -28.73 -7.77 -17.08
C LEU A 148 -28.63 -6.31 -17.56
N PRO A 149 -29.00 -5.33 -16.72
CA PRO A 149 -28.82 -3.92 -17.06
C PRO A 149 -27.38 -3.59 -17.40
N LYS A 150 -27.18 -2.74 -18.43
CA LYS A 150 -25.86 -2.21 -18.78
C LYS A 150 -25.36 -1.32 -17.64
N ILE A 151 -24.08 -1.48 -17.29
CA ILE A 151 -23.41 -0.59 -16.35
C ILE A 151 -22.81 0.56 -17.17
N ALA A 152 -23.10 1.79 -16.76
CA ALA A 152 -22.49 2.97 -17.36
C ALA A 152 -20.99 3.00 -17.00
N GLY A 153 -20.15 3.31 -17.99
CA GLY A 153 -18.73 3.52 -17.76
C GLY A 153 -18.45 4.82 -16.98
N ALA A 154 -17.16 5.08 -16.71
CA ALA A 154 -16.73 6.32 -16.07
C ALA A 154 -17.10 7.53 -16.95
N GLY A 155 -17.93 8.43 -16.40
CA GLY A 155 -18.23 9.70 -17.07
C GLY A 155 -17.03 10.64 -17.09
N GLU A 156 -16.95 11.55 -18.08
CA GLU A 156 -15.83 12.47 -18.24
C GLU A 156 -15.56 13.34 -17.01
N LYS A 157 -16.63 13.78 -16.32
CA LYS A 157 -16.49 14.52 -15.06
C LYS A 157 -15.81 13.70 -13.96
N PHE A 158 -16.13 12.40 -13.87
CA PHE A 158 -15.49 11.50 -12.91
C PHE A 158 -14.00 11.33 -13.25
N LYS A 159 -13.67 11.09 -14.52
CA LYS A 159 -12.27 10.93 -14.96
C LYS A 159 -11.43 12.15 -14.64
N ALA A 160 -11.97 13.35 -14.89
CA ALA A 160 -11.28 14.61 -14.58
C ALA A 160 -10.96 14.74 -13.07
N ILE A 161 -11.96 14.53 -12.20
CA ILE A 161 -11.78 14.61 -10.74
C ILE A 161 -10.85 13.51 -10.21
N PHE A 162 -10.95 12.30 -10.77
CA PHE A 162 -10.13 11.18 -10.35
C PHE A 162 -8.66 11.39 -10.73
N LEU A 163 -8.37 11.90 -11.94
CA LEU A 163 -7.02 12.28 -12.35
C LEU A 163 -6.45 13.42 -11.51
N GLU A 164 -7.27 14.42 -11.17
CA GLU A 164 -6.87 15.49 -10.25
C GLU A 164 -6.51 14.92 -8.87
N THR A 165 -7.30 13.97 -8.36
CA THR A 165 -7.02 13.29 -7.08
C THR A 165 -5.71 12.48 -7.13
N LEU A 166 -5.39 11.86 -8.26
CA LEU A 166 -4.12 11.13 -8.45
C LEU A 166 -2.91 12.07 -8.61
N GLY A 167 -3.12 13.26 -9.18
CA GLY A 167 -2.08 14.28 -9.42
C GLY A 167 -1.95 15.35 -8.32
N GLY A 168 -2.83 15.31 -7.31
CA GLY A 168 -2.89 16.25 -6.18
C GLY A 168 -2.04 15.87 -4.97
N ILE A 169 -0.91 15.18 -5.19
CA ILE A 169 0.10 14.86 -4.17
C ILE A 169 1.35 15.72 -4.39
#